data_AF-A0A944TPA0-F1
#
_entry.id   AF-A0A944TPA0-F1
#
_cell.length_a   1.000
_cell.length_b   1.000
_cell.length_c   1.000
_cell.angle_alpha   90.00
_cell.angle_beta   90.00
_cell.angle_gamma   90.00
#
_symmetry.space_group_name_H-M   'P 1'
#
loop_
_entity.id
_entity.type
_entity.pdbx_description
1 polymer ?
#
loop_
_entity_poly.entity_id
_entity_poly.type
_entity_poly.pdbx_seq_one_letter_code
_entity_poly.pdbx_strand_id
1 'polypeptide(L)'
;RTLAVQAKEIQDRVEISHQIYHAEMNFAPVMGGRYFLYKKNNERDVLSLIAPDEWNGEMKFKLCLAKVQLLADHTWKVLIRYSEGEEQ
;
A
#
# COMPACT_ATOMS: atom_id res chain seq x y z
N ARG A 1 -25.67 -2.47 -8.33
CA ARG A 1 -24.27 -2.00 -8.19
C ARG A 1 -24.01 -0.96 -9.26
N THR A 2 -23.75 0.29 -8.89
CA THR A 2 -23.75 1.45 -9.79
C THR A 2 -22.37 1.67 -10.41
N LEU A 3 -22.30 2.12 -11.67
CA LEU A 3 -21.05 2.37 -12.42
C LEU A 3 -20.04 3.25 -11.66
N ALA A 4 -20.52 4.16 -10.81
CA ALA A 4 -19.69 5.05 -9.99
C ALA A 4 -18.76 4.32 -9.01
N VAL A 5 -19.19 3.17 -8.45
CA VAL A 5 -18.36 2.40 -7.51
C VAL A 5 -17.20 1.72 -8.24
N GLN A 6 -17.47 1.21 -9.45
CA GLN A 6 -16.43 0.60 -10.29
C GLN A 6 -15.39 1.63 -10.73
N ALA A 7 -15.82 2.84 -11.08
CA ALA A 7 -14.91 3.93 -11.46
C ALA A 7 -13.96 4.32 -10.31
N LYS A 8 -14.47 4.41 -9.08
CA LYS A 8 -13.66 4.75 -7.90
C LYS A 8 -12.61 3.69 -7.58
N GLU A 9 -12.98 2.41 -7.71
CA GLU A 9 -12.06 1.29 -7.47
C GLU A 9 -10.93 1.21 -8.51
N ILE A 10 -11.23 1.56 -9.77
CA ILE A 10 -10.22 1.68 -10.83
C ILE A 10 -9.28 2.85 -10.55
N GLN A 11 -9.82 4.00 -10.11
CA GLN A 11 -9.02 5.19 -9.84
C GLN A 11 -8.04 4.99 -8.68
N ASP A 12 -8.50 4.37 -7.59
CA ASP A 12 -7.67 4.03 -6.42
C ASP A 12 -6.52 3.09 -6.80
N ARG A 13 -6.81 2.10 -7.67
CA ARG A 13 -5.79 1.19 -8.22
C ARG A 13 -4.74 1.91 -9.04
N VAL A 14 -5.13 2.89 -9.87
CA VAL A 14 -4.18 3.66 -10.68
C VAL A 14 -3.28 4.51 -9.78
N GLU A 15 -3.86 5.21 -8.79
CA GLU A 15 -3.13 6.07 -7.86
C GLU A 15 -2.12 5.27 -7.03
N ILE A 16 -2.55 4.17 -6.40
CA ILE A 16 -1.69 3.35 -5.56
C ILE A 16 -0.65 2.62 -6.41
N SER A 17 -1.00 2.10 -7.58
CA SER A 17 0.00 1.45 -8.46
C SER A 17 1.07 2.44 -8.92
N HIS A 18 0.70 3.69 -9.22
CA HIS A 18 1.65 4.74 -9.55
C HIS A 18 2.55 5.07 -8.36
N GLN A 19 1.99 5.25 -7.16
CA GLN A 19 2.79 5.47 -5.94
C GLN A 19 3.75 4.32 -5.67
N ILE A 20 3.30 3.07 -5.80
CA ILE A 20 4.15 1.89 -5.61
C ILE A 20 5.26 1.84 -6.66
N TYR A 21 5.01 2.22 -7.91
CA TYR A 21 6.05 2.27 -8.95
C TYR A 21 7.16 3.28 -8.64
N HIS A 22 6.82 4.40 -7.98
CA HIS A 22 7.77 5.42 -7.54
C HIS A 22 8.31 5.18 -6.13
N ALA A 23 7.75 4.21 -5.40
CA ALA A 23 8.17 3.90 -4.04
C ALA A 23 9.53 3.21 -4.04
N GLU A 24 10.31 3.47 -3.00
CA GLU A 24 11.55 2.75 -2.79
C GLU A 24 11.24 1.29 -2.43
N MET A 25 11.83 0.35 -3.16
CA MET A 25 11.72 -1.08 -2.90
C MET A 25 13.10 -1.69 -2.75
N ASN A 26 13.37 -2.29 -1.59
CA ASN A 26 14.59 -3.06 -1.35
C ASN A 26 14.40 -4.57 -1.58
N PHE A 27 13.31 -4.97 -2.24
CA PHE A 27 13.01 -6.36 -2.57
C PHE A 27 12.25 -6.45 -3.90
N ALA A 28 12.29 -7.62 -4.52
CA ALA A 28 11.46 -7.94 -5.70
C ALA A 28 10.10 -8.48 -5.23
N PRO A 29 8.97 -7.79 -5.50
CA PRO A 29 7.67 -8.30 -5.12
C PRO A 29 7.29 -9.53 -5.95
N VAL A 30 6.64 -10.49 -5.31
CA VAL A 30 6.22 -11.77 -5.91
C VAL A 30 4.70 -11.80 -6.05
N MET A 31 4.23 -12.44 -7.12
CA MET A 31 2.79 -12.62 -7.36
C MET A 31 2.12 -13.31 -6.17
N GLY A 32 0.94 -12.82 -5.79
CA GLY A 32 0.19 -13.29 -4.62
C GLY A 32 0.70 -12.73 -3.29
N GLY A 33 1.89 -12.12 -3.26
CA GLY A 33 2.50 -11.53 -2.08
C GLY A 33 1.70 -10.34 -1.55
N ARG A 34 1.68 -10.19 -0.22
CA ARG A 34 1.03 -9.08 0.48
C ARG A 34 2.09 -8.16 1.04
N TYR A 35 1.85 -6.87 0.90
CA TYR A 35 2.81 -5.81 1.20
C TYR A 35 2.12 -4.63 1.86
N PHE A 36 2.92 -3.79 2.49
CA PHE A 36 2.48 -2.61 3.21
C PHE A 36 3.21 -1.39 2.64
N LEU A 37 2.44 -0.43 2.16
CA LEU A 37 2.94 0.84 1.67
C LEU A 37 3.04 1.82 2.84
N TYR A 38 4.22 2.37 3.06
CA TYR A 38 4.51 3.32 4.13
C TYR A 38 4.98 4.66 3.58
N LYS A 39 4.74 5.73 4.34
CA LYS A 39 5.33 7.06 4.14
C LYS A 39 6.57 7.20 5.01
N LYS A 40 7.71 7.54 4.42
CA LYS A 40 8.93 7.93 5.16
C LYS A 40 8.84 9.38 5.63
N ASN A 41 9.68 9.75 6.60
CA ASN A 41 9.79 11.15 7.08
C ASN A 41 10.19 12.13 5.97
N ASN A 42 10.93 11.68 4.96
CA ASN A 42 11.34 12.50 3.81
C ASN A 42 10.29 12.51 2.69
N GLU A 43 9.01 12.28 3.02
CA GLU A 43 7.87 12.24 2.09
C GLU A 43 7.94 11.20 0.96
N ARG A 44 8.96 10.35 0.94
CA ARG A 44 9.07 9.23 0.01
C ARG A 44 8.20 8.07 0.46
N ASP A 45 7.59 7.41 -0.50
CA ASP A 45 6.84 6.18 -0.28
C ASP A 45 7.79 4.97 -0.32
N VAL A 46 7.52 3.96 0.51
CA VAL A 46 8.33 2.74 0.59
C VAL A 46 7.43 1.54 0.75
N LEU A 47 7.73 0.48 0.00
CA LEU A 47 7.03 -0.79 0.14
C LEU A 47 7.78 -1.65 1.14
N SER A 48 7.05 -2.31 2.04
CA SER A 48 7.57 -3.21 3.06
C SER A 48 6.78 -4.52 3.11
N LEU A 49 7.43 -5.57 3.59
CA LEU A 49 6.82 -6.87 3.88
C LEU A 49 6.18 -6.93 5.28
N ILE A 50 6.65 -6.09 6.20
CA ILE A 50 6.30 -6.12 7.62
C ILE A 50 5.03 -5.29 7.86
N ALA A 51 4.05 -5.86 8.54
CA ALA A 51 2.81 -5.17 8.91
C ALA A 51 3.05 -4.11 10.00
N PRO A 52 2.20 -3.08 10.14
CA PRO A 52 2.37 -2.04 11.16
C PRO A 52 2.34 -2.60 12.60
N ASP A 53 1.61 -3.68 12.83
CA ASP A 53 1.50 -4.39 14.11
C ASP A 53 2.68 -5.33 14.40
N GLU A 54 3.45 -5.72 13.38
CA GLU A 54 4.58 -6.65 13.51
C GLU A 54 5.91 -5.92 13.79
N TRP A 55 5.90 -4.59 13.89
CA TRP A 55 7.09 -3.83 14.28
C TRP A 55 7.35 -4.05 15.76
N ASN A 56 8.36 -4.87 16.07
CA ASN A 56 8.80 -5.13 17.43
C ASN A 56 9.67 -3.97 17.96
N GLY A 57 9.08 -2.77 18.06
CA GLY A 57 9.73 -1.53 18.49
C GLY A 57 9.18 -0.31 17.76
N GLU A 58 9.98 0.77 17.70
CA GLU A 58 9.59 2.00 16.99
C GLU A 58 9.55 1.77 15.47
N MET A 59 8.38 1.97 14.88
CA MET A 59 8.22 1.97 13.43
C MET A 59 9.07 3.08 12.82
N LYS A 60 10.01 2.74 11.94
CA LYS A 60 10.90 3.71 11.26
C LYS A 60 10.21 4.58 10.20
N PHE A 61 8.90 4.42 10.05
CA PHE A 61 8.10 5.07 9.03
C PHE A 61 7.09 6.00 9.69
N LYS A 62 6.79 7.10 9.00
CA LYS A 62 5.88 8.14 9.48
C LYS A 62 4.45 7.62 9.61
N LEU A 63 4.00 6.85 8.61
CA LEU A 63 2.63 6.36 8.53
C LEU A 63 2.55 5.12 7.64
N CYS A 64 1.67 4.17 8.00
CA CYS A 64 1.22 3.11 7.10
C CYS A 64 0.06 3.64 6.25
N LEU A 65 0.19 3.63 4.92
CA LEU A 65 -0.81 4.18 3.99
C LEU A 65 -1.82 3.12 3.52
N ALA A 66 -1.32 1.93 3.17
CA ALA A 66 -2.17 0.88 2.62
C ALA A 66 -1.53 -0.51 2.75
N LYS A 67 -2.38 -1.52 2.88
CA LYS A 67 -2.02 -2.93 2.64
C LYS A 67 -2.41 -3.27 1.20
N VAL A 68 -1.47 -3.81 0.44
CA VAL A 68 -1.64 -4.14 -0.97
C VAL A 68 -1.25 -5.58 -1.25
N GLN A 69 -1.75 -6.15 -2.34
CA GLN A 69 -1.39 -7.47 -2.85
C GLN A 69 -1.01 -7.37 -4.31
N LEU A 70 0.11 -7.99 -4.68
CA LEU A 70 0.50 -8.12 -6.08
C LEU A 70 -0.32 -9.24 -6.72
N LEU A 71 -1.07 -8.94 -7.77
CA LEU A 71 -1.87 -9.92 -8.51
C LEU A 71 -1.03 -10.64 -9.57
N ALA A 72 -1.58 -11.72 -10.14
CA ALA A 72 -0.91 -12.51 -11.18
C ALA A 72 -0.64 -11.72 -12.47
N ASP A 73 -1.43 -10.69 -12.74
CA ASP A 73 -1.28 -9.78 -13.87
C ASP A 73 -0.34 -8.59 -13.58
N HIS A 74 0.48 -8.67 -12.53
CA HIS A 74 1.38 -7.61 -12.05
C HIS A 74 0.71 -6.29 -11.66
N THR A 75 -0.61 -6.28 -11.49
CA THR A 75 -1.31 -5.12 -10.93
C THR A 75 -1.38 -5.21 -9.41
N TRP A 76 -1.49 -4.05 -8.77
CA TRP A 76 -1.65 -3.95 -7.34
C TRP A 76 -3.12 -3.90 -6.96
N LYS A 77 -3.51 -4.74 -6.00
CA LYS A 77 -4.82 -4.70 -5.35
C LYS A 77 -4.69 -4.08 -3.98
N VAL A 78 -5.43 -3.02 -3.72
CA VAL A 78 -5.56 -2.46 -2.37
C VAL A 78 -6.45 -3.39 -1.54
N LEU A 79 -5.92 -3.90 -0.42
CA LEU A 79 -6.65 -4.72 0.53
C LEU A 79 -7.22 -3.87 1.66
N ILE A 80 -6.43 -2.94 2.18
CA ILE A 80 -6.80 -2.03 3.28
C ILE A 80 -6.18 -0.67 2.98
N ARG A 81 -6.93 0.42 3.15
CA ARG A 81 -6.40 1.79 3.17
C ARG A 81 -6.43 2.28 4.60
N TYR A 82 -5.27 2.67 5.12
CA TYR A 82 -5.14 3.27 6.44
C TYR A 82 -5.25 4.78 6.23
N SER A 83 -6.45 5.33 6.42
CA SER A 83 -6.64 6.78 6.43
C SER A 83 -6.14 7.32 7.77
N GLU A 84 -5.50 8.50 7.77
CA GLU A 84 -5.24 9.22 9.02
C GLU A 84 -6.58 9.43 9.75
N GLY A 85 -6.79 8.76 10.87
CA GLY A 85 -7.89 9.08 11.79
C GLY A 85 -9.09 8.13 11.90
N GLU A 86 -8.93 6.82 11.74
CA GLU A 86 -9.90 5.88 12.34
C GLU A 86 -9.18 5.09 13.44
N GLU A 87 -9.03 5.73 14.60
CA GLU A 87 -9.09 5.02 15.88
C GLU A 87 -10.40 4.23 15.90
N GLN A 88 -10.32 2.99 16.36
CA GLN A 88 -11.47 2.09 16.56
C GLN A 88 -12.61 2.75 17.34
#